data_AF-A0A916I240-F1
#
_entry.id   AF-A0A916I240-F1
#
_cell.length_a   1.000
_cell.length_b   1.000
_cell.length_c   1.000
_cell.angle_alpha   90.00
_cell.angle_beta   90.00
_cell.angle_gamma   90.00
#
_symmetry.space_group_name_H-M   'P 1'
#
loop_
_entity.id
_entity.type
_entity.pdbx_description
1 polymer ?
#
loop_
_entity_poly.entity_id
_entity_poly.type
_entity_poly.pdbx_seq_one_letter_code
_entity_poly.pdbx_strand_id
1 'polypeptide(L)'
;MSPGPQEPLWLGRDLSAPMPRYKLTIAYDGTNFCGWQKQEPYAPADDDALPADQRPTRPGPDKLAAAERLAVREGETRPRMALRTVQGVVENAVREVVRENAVLLGASRTDAGVHARGQVAAFSCEPRDEHAQAAESPEPSAPRTGWPLARGTDRLVRALNGKLADDVVVMACEPVSHAFDPIQDAVAKAYSYTLHVSPAAGNGLRPLWDRRYVHHVWEELDVGRMQEAAAGFVGEHDFAAFAAAGHGRLTTVRRVFSCGVREIQNDECGIADTCPGSRRVRIEISGSGFLWNMVRIIAGTLVEVGRGRNAPADIAAIIASRERRMAGPTLPPAGLCLEWVKYAAT
;
A
#
# COMPACT_ATOMS: atom_id res chain seq x y z
N MET A 1 28.60 -8.72 51.34
CA MET A 1 27.13 -8.69 51.23
C MET A 1 26.81 -8.64 49.75
N SER A 2 26.33 -9.75 49.17
CA SER A 2 25.92 -9.79 47.77
C SER A 2 24.61 -9.00 47.63
N PRO A 3 24.43 -8.15 46.59
CA PRO A 3 23.15 -7.51 46.35
C PRO A 3 22.13 -8.59 45.99
N GLY A 4 21.00 -8.62 46.71
CA GLY A 4 19.90 -9.54 46.44
C GLY A 4 19.31 -9.32 45.04
N PRO A 5 18.60 -10.31 44.48
CA PRO A 5 18.00 -10.19 43.16
C PRO A 5 17.04 -8.99 43.13
N GLN A 6 17.31 -8.02 42.25
CA GLN A 6 16.38 -6.92 42.00
C GLN A 6 15.10 -7.49 41.41
N GLU A 7 13.98 -7.20 42.07
CA GLU A 7 12.66 -7.52 41.53
C GLU A 7 12.47 -6.77 40.21
N PRO A 8 12.00 -7.45 39.16
CA PRO A 8 11.91 -6.83 37.86
C PRO A 8 10.75 -5.80 37.84
N LEU A 9 11.00 -4.65 37.20
CA LEU A 9 10.21 -3.39 37.14
C LEU A 9 8.72 -3.48 36.71
N TRP A 10 8.17 -4.67 36.49
CA TRP A 10 6.82 -4.94 35.99
C TRP A 10 5.83 -5.36 37.08
N LEU A 11 6.29 -5.63 38.32
CA LEU A 11 5.44 -6.07 39.44
C LEU A 11 4.46 -5.00 39.99
N GLY A 12 4.55 -3.74 39.54
CA GLY A 12 3.69 -2.64 40.00
C GLY A 12 2.79 -2.02 38.93
N ARG A 13 2.74 -2.58 37.72
CA ARG A 13 1.90 -2.01 36.64
C ARG A 13 0.45 -2.48 36.77
N ASP A 14 -0.46 -1.52 36.79
CA ASP A 14 -1.86 -1.76 36.46
C ASP A 14 -1.94 -2.08 34.95
N LEU A 15 -1.99 -3.37 34.62
CA LEU A 15 -2.15 -3.88 33.25
C LEU A 15 -3.55 -3.60 32.67
N SER A 16 -4.43 -2.90 33.39
CA SER A 16 -5.82 -2.64 32.97
C SER A 16 -6.01 -1.39 32.11
N ALA A 17 -5.06 -0.44 32.10
CA ALA A 17 -5.17 0.76 31.27
C ALA A 17 -4.80 0.44 29.81
N PRO A 18 -5.71 0.59 28.84
CA PRO A 18 -5.43 0.25 27.45
C PRO A 18 -4.36 1.19 26.85
N MET A 19 -3.35 0.61 26.21
CA MET A 19 -2.31 1.37 25.51
C MET A 19 -2.96 2.30 24.45
N PRO A 20 -2.61 3.59 24.41
CA PRO A 20 -3.05 4.49 23.35
C PRO A 20 -2.78 3.90 21.98
N ARG A 21 -3.76 4.05 21.09
CA ARG A 21 -3.68 3.60 19.71
C ARG A 21 -3.86 4.78 18.78
N TYR A 22 -3.04 4.80 17.73
CA TYR A 22 -2.99 5.89 16.77
C TYR A 22 -3.24 5.35 15.37
N LYS A 23 -4.14 6.01 14.65
CA LYS A 23 -4.41 5.80 13.23
C LYS A 23 -3.63 6.82 12.42
N LEU A 24 -2.79 6.35 11.50
CA LEU A 24 -2.03 7.14 10.55
C LEU A 24 -2.70 7.09 9.17
N THR A 25 -2.80 8.25 8.52
CA THR A 25 -3.07 8.35 7.08
C THR A 25 -1.76 8.64 6.37
N ILE A 26 -1.40 7.82 5.38
CA ILE A 26 -0.07 7.78 4.76
C ILE A 26 -0.21 7.88 3.25
N ALA A 27 0.58 8.74 2.62
CA ALA A 27 0.78 8.79 1.18
C ALA A 27 2.21 8.37 0.83
N TYR A 28 2.40 7.72 -0.32
CA TYR A 28 3.72 7.30 -0.79
C TYR A 28 3.82 7.11 -2.31
N ASP A 29 5.01 7.40 -2.84
CA ASP A 29 5.44 6.95 -4.17
C ASP A 29 5.99 5.51 -4.06
N GLY A 30 5.21 4.53 -4.53
CA GLY A 30 5.55 3.11 -4.45
C GLY A 30 6.70 2.66 -5.35
N THR A 31 7.23 3.52 -6.24
CA THR A 31 8.20 3.14 -7.28
C THR A 31 9.38 2.35 -6.70
N ASN A 32 9.99 2.89 -5.64
CA ASN A 32 11.22 2.36 -5.03
C ASN A 32 10.95 1.39 -3.87
N PHE A 33 9.71 0.92 -3.72
CA PHE A 33 9.33 -0.02 -2.67
C PHE A 33 9.01 -1.40 -3.22
N CYS A 34 9.31 -2.43 -2.43
CA CYS A 34 8.87 -3.81 -2.64
C CYS A 34 7.43 -4.04 -2.15
N GLY A 35 6.61 -2.99 -2.18
CA GLY A 35 5.22 -2.98 -1.74
C GLY A 35 5.08 -2.46 -0.31
N TRP A 36 3.85 -2.58 0.22
CA TRP A 36 3.54 -2.16 1.59
C TRP A 36 4.19 -3.08 2.64
N GLN A 37 3.88 -4.37 2.57
CA GLN A 37 4.11 -5.34 3.64
C GLN A 37 5.61 -5.59 3.86
N LYS A 38 6.09 -5.56 5.10
CA LYS A 38 7.42 -6.07 5.48
C LYS A 38 7.57 -7.54 5.07
N GLN A 39 8.73 -7.87 4.50
CA GLN A 39 9.04 -9.20 3.99
C GLN A 39 10.22 -9.78 4.77
N GLU A 40 10.31 -11.11 4.81
CA GLU A 40 11.51 -11.77 5.32
C GLU A 40 12.73 -11.36 4.49
N PRO A 41 13.93 -11.35 5.08
CA PRO A 41 15.14 -11.00 4.36
C PRO A 41 15.33 -11.87 3.11
N TYR A 42 15.41 -11.20 1.98
CA TYR A 42 15.49 -11.80 0.65
C TYR A 42 16.87 -12.38 0.37
N ALA A 43 16.93 -13.57 -0.22
CA ALA A 43 18.13 -14.13 -0.81
C ALA A 43 17.84 -14.57 -2.25
N PRO A 44 18.55 -14.04 -3.27
CA PRO A 44 18.34 -14.44 -4.68
C PRO A 44 18.45 -15.94 -4.93
N ALA A 45 19.28 -16.61 -4.12
CA ALA A 45 19.49 -18.04 -4.14
C ALA A 45 18.23 -18.86 -3.81
N ASP A 46 17.36 -18.34 -2.95
CA ASP A 46 16.12 -19.00 -2.55
C ASP A 46 15.18 -19.09 -3.77
N ASP A 47 15.14 -18.02 -4.58
CA ASP A 47 14.37 -18.02 -5.84
C ASP A 47 15.00 -18.96 -6.89
N ASP A 48 16.33 -19.01 -6.99
CA ASP A 48 17.01 -19.90 -7.96
C ASP A 48 16.77 -21.39 -7.65
N ALA A 49 16.57 -21.73 -6.37
CA ALA A 49 16.25 -23.07 -5.93
C ALA A 49 14.82 -23.51 -6.29
N LEU A 50 13.93 -22.58 -6.63
CA LEU A 50 12.56 -22.89 -7.04
C LEU A 50 12.49 -23.30 -8.53
N PRO A 51 11.59 -24.24 -8.90
CA PRO A 51 11.25 -24.54 -10.29
C PRO A 51 10.90 -23.28 -11.08
N ALA A 52 11.29 -23.21 -12.36
CA ALA A 52 11.20 -21.98 -13.17
C ALA A 52 9.78 -21.39 -13.25
N ASP A 53 8.75 -22.25 -13.25
CA ASP A 53 7.32 -21.91 -13.24
C ASP A 53 6.79 -21.43 -11.89
N GLN A 54 7.57 -21.63 -10.81
CA GLN A 54 7.24 -21.25 -9.43
C GLN A 54 8.11 -20.10 -8.90
N ARG A 55 9.07 -19.62 -9.70
CA ARG A 55 9.92 -18.50 -9.29
C ARG A 55 9.09 -17.22 -9.16
N PRO A 56 9.14 -16.53 -8.01
CA PRO A 56 8.49 -15.25 -7.87
C PRO A 56 9.16 -14.20 -8.77
N THR A 57 8.43 -13.13 -9.09
CA THR A 57 9.02 -11.99 -9.80
C THR A 57 10.11 -11.35 -8.95
N ARG A 58 11.36 -11.39 -9.42
CA ARG A 58 12.48 -10.80 -8.69
C ARG A 58 12.33 -9.29 -8.53
N PRO A 59 12.78 -8.73 -7.39
CA PRO A 59 12.96 -7.28 -7.27
C PRO A 59 13.88 -6.78 -8.39
N GLY A 60 13.51 -5.66 -9.01
CA GLY A 60 14.34 -5.01 -10.03
C GLY A 60 15.67 -4.50 -9.45
N PRO A 61 16.66 -4.19 -10.31
CA PRO A 61 18.00 -3.78 -9.89
C PRO A 61 17.98 -2.57 -8.94
N ASP A 62 17.15 -1.56 -9.21
CA ASP A 62 17.03 -0.37 -8.36
C ASP A 62 16.52 -0.70 -6.95
N LYS A 63 15.61 -1.67 -6.82
CA LYS A 63 15.07 -2.12 -5.52
C LYS A 63 16.08 -2.95 -4.74
N LEU A 64 16.90 -3.74 -5.44
CA LEU A 64 18.00 -4.47 -4.83
C LEU A 64 19.12 -3.52 -4.39
N ALA A 65 19.39 -2.46 -5.15
CA ALA A 65 20.34 -1.42 -4.75
C ALA A 65 19.87 -0.65 -3.50
N ALA A 66 18.56 -0.43 -3.36
CA ALA A 66 17.96 0.21 -2.19
C ALA A 66 17.75 -0.73 -0.98
N ALA A 67 18.03 -2.04 -1.12
CA ALA A 67 17.87 -2.99 -0.04
C ALA A 67 19.09 -2.98 0.89
N GLU A 68 18.83 -3.11 2.19
CA GLU A 68 19.88 -3.14 3.21
C GLU A 68 20.52 -4.53 3.27
N ARG A 69 21.84 -4.62 3.12
CA ARG A 69 22.57 -5.88 3.26
C ARG A 69 22.70 -6.23 4.74
N LEU A 70 22.12 -7.36 5.13
CA LEU A 70 22.21 -7.85 6.49
C LEU A 70 23.52 -8.62 6.68
N ALA A 71 24.04 -8.57 7.91
CA ALA A 71 25.13 -9.44 8.32
C ALA A 71 24.71 -10.91 8.18
N VAL A 72 25.63 -11.75 7.72
CA VAL A 72 25.42 -13.19 7.58
C VAL A 72 25.21 -13.79 8.98
N ARG A 73 24.08 -14.47 9.21
CA ARG A 73 23.82 -15.13 10.51
C ARG A 73 24.73 -16.34 10.68
N GLU A 74 25.02 -16.68 11.93
CA GLU A 74 25.82 -17.87 12.25
C GLU A 74 25.15 -19.13 11.68
N GLY A 75 25.86 -19.84 10.78
CA GLY A 75 25.34 -21.00 10.04
C GLY A 75 24.80 -20.71 8.63
N GLU A 76 24.68 -19.44 8.23
CA GLU A 76 24.34 -19.05 6.85
C GLU A 76 25.63 -18.81 6.05
N THR A 77 25.65 -19.18 4.77
CA THR A 77 26.82 -18.98 3.88
C THR A 77 26.67 -17.78 2.95
N ARG A 78 25.50 -17.13 2.94
CA ARG A 78 25.14 -16.11 1.94
C ARG A 78 24.50 -14.88 2.58
N PRO A 79 24.79 -13.68 2.05
CA PRO A 79 24.20 -12.44 2.54
C PRO A 79 22.71 -12.38 2.21
N ARG A 80 21.90 -11.99 3.20
CA ARG A 80 20.48 -11.70 3.05
C ARG A 80 20.25 -10.20 2.92
N MET A 81 19.18 -9.81 2.24
CA MET A 81 18.87 -8.41 1.93
C MET A 81 17.51 -8.05 2.51
N ALA A 82 17.47 -7.06 3.40
CA ALA A 82 16.21 -6.49 3.86
C ALA A 82 15.64 -5.59 2.76
N LEU A 83 14.54 -6.04 2.16
CA LEU A 83 13.87 -5.29 1.11
C LEU A 83 13.22 -4.04 1.68
N ARG A 84 13.32 -2.94 0.92
CA ARG A 84 12.70 -1.66 1.29
C ARG A 84 11.19 -1.73 1.08
N THR A 85 10.43 -1.71 2.16
CA THR A 85 8.94 -1.72 2.15
C THR A 85 8.39 -0.51 2.88
N VAL A 86 7.19 -0.06 2.51
CA VAL A 86 6.59 1.13 3.14
C VAL A 86 6.32 0.87 4.62
N GLN A 87 5.77 -0.29 4.98
CA GLN A 87 5.53 -0.66 6.39
C GLN A 87 6.85 -0.67 7.18
N GLY A 88 7.95 -1.17 6.60
CA GLY A 88 9.24 -1.21 7.29
C GLY A 88 9.77 0.18 7.59
N VAL A 89 9.75 1.07 6.60
CA VAL A 89 10.22 2.46 6.76
C VAL A 89 9.35 3.24 7.75
N VAL A 90 8.02 3.14 7.64
CA VAL A 90 7.11 3.84 8.57
C VAL A 90 7.20 3.27 9.98
N GLU A 91 7.27 1.95 10.14
CA GLU A 91 7.40 1.34 11.46
C GLU A 91 8.72 1.70 12.14
N ASN A 92 9.83 1.75 11.39
CA ASN A 92 11.11 2.22 11.93
C ASN A 92 11.04 3.68 12.37
N ALA A 93 10.42 4.56 11.58
CA ALA A 93 10.19 5.95 11.97
C ALA A 93 9.36 6.06 13.25
N VAL A 94 8.29 5.24 13.38
CA VAL A 94 7.50 5.15 14.61
C VAL A 94 8.38 4.74 15.78
N ARG A 95 9.12 3.62 15.67
CA ARG A 95 10.00 3.11 16.72
C ARG A 95 11.02 4.12 17.20
N GLU A 96 11.60 4.91 16.29
CA GLU A 96 12.54 5.97 16.66
C GLU A 96 11.87 7.14 17.40
N VAL A 97 10.68 7.56 16.93
CA VAL A 97 9.96 8.70 17.51
C VAL A 97 9.40 8.37 18.89
N VAL A 98 8.80 7.18 19.05
CA VAL A 98 8.24 6.73 20.33
C VAL A 98 9.25 5.99 21.20
N ARG A 99 10.44 5.66 20.67
CA ARG A 99 11.55 5.00 21.38
C ARG A 99 11.16 3.65 22.00
N GLU A 100 10.34 2.90 21.29
CA GLU A 100 9.86 1.57 21.70
C GLU A 100 9.71 0.68 20.47
N ASN A 101 9.58 -0.63 20.70
CA ASN A 101 9.40 -1.60 19.63
C ASN A 101 7.94 -1.66 19.17
N ALA A 102 7.42 -0.55 18.63
CA ALA A 102 6.06 -0.47 18.10
C ALA A 102 5.89 -1.35 16.86
N VAL A 103 4.70 -1.93 16.73
CA VAL A 103 4.26 -2.71 15.56
C VAL A 103 3.21 -1.91 14.78
N LEU A 104 3.41 -1.79 13.47
CA LEU A 104 2.51 -1.09 12.58
C LEU A 104 1.66 -2.08 11.78
N LEU A 105 0.35 -1.96 11.86
CA LEU A 105 -0.61 -2.74 11.08
C LEU A 105 -1.20 -1.87 9.97
N GLY A 106 -1.17 -2.32 8.72
CA GLY A 106 -1.69 -1.57 7.57
C GLY A 106 -3.04 -2.08 7.09
N ALA A 107 -3.93 -1.17 6.69
CA ALA A 107 -5.28 -1.46 6.24
C ALA A 107 -5.34 -2.22 4.93
N SER A 108 -4.46 -1.87 3.99
CA SER A 108 -4.40 -2.50 2.67
C SER A 108 -3.00 -2.93 2.31
N ARG A 109 -2.87 -4.07 1.62
CA ARG A 109 -1.61 -4.41 0.96
C ARG A 109 -1.59 -3.73 -0.40
N THR A 110 -0.42 -3.22 -0.79
CA THR A 110 -0.13 -2.74 -2.14
C THR A 110 1.10 -3.47 -2.66
N ASP A 111 1.04 -3.87 -3.93
CA ASP A 111 2.14 -4.56 -4.59
C ASP A 111 3.35 -3.64 -4.80
N ALA A 112 4.49 -4.23 -5.11
CA ALA A 112 5.69 -3.49 -5.45
C ALA A 112 5.43 -2.52 -6.62
N GLY A 113 5.74 -1.23 -6.43
CA GLY A 113 5.51 -0.20 -7.45
C GLY A 113 4.14 0.47 -7.43
N VAL A 114 3.18 0.03 -6.59
CA VAL A 114 1.85 0.64 -6.47
C VAL A 114 1.92 1.83 -5.51
N HIS A 115 1.28 2.95 -5.86
CA HIS A 115 1.27 4.17 -5.04
C HIS A 115 0.09 4.20 -4.05
N ALA A 116 0.13 5.13 -3.10
CA ALA A 116 -1.04 5.49 -2.31
C ALA A 116 -1.10 6.98 -1.99
N ARG A 117 -2.31 7.54 -2.00
CA ARG A 117 -2.61 8.89 -1.48
C ARG A 117 -3.23 8.84 -0.08
N GLY A 118 -3.85 7.73 0.29
CA GLY A 118 -4.58 7.58 1.54
C GLY A 118 -4.55 6.16 2.08
N GLN A 119 -3.37 5.57 2.19
CA GLN A 119 -3.19 4.33 2.96
C GLN A 119 -3.45 4.62 4.43
N VAL A 120 -3.97 3.64 5.16
CA VAL A 120 -4.16 3.76 6.60
C VAL A 120 -3.37 2.68 7.33
N ALA A 121 -2.78 3.06 8.45
CA ALA A 121 -2.11 2.12 9.35
C ALA A 121 -2.38 2.49 10.81
N ALA A 122 -2.21 1.54 11.72
CA ALA A 122 -2.35 1.78 13.14
C ALA A 122 -1.19 1.17 13.92
N PHE A 123 -0.80 1.85 14.99
CA PHE A 123 0.14 1.35 15.98
C PHE A 123 -0.33 1.74 17.37
N SER A 124 0.19 1.04 18.38
CA SER A 124 0.00 1.38 19.78
C SER A 124 1.35 1.68 20.40
N CYS A 125 1.38 2.62 21.35
CA CYS A 125 2.56 2.91 22.13
C CYS A 125 2.20 3.23 23.58
N GLU A 126 3.19 3.17 24.46
CA GLU A 126 3.02 3.56 25.85
C GLU A 126 2.62 5.04 25.96
N PRO A 127 1.68 5.41 26.85
CA PRO A 127 1.43 6.80 27.15
C PRO A 127 2.66 7.38 27.88
N ARG A 128 3.10 8.58 27.51
CA ARG A 128 4.19 9.27 28.22
C ARG A 128 3.68 10.51 28.95
N ASP A 129 3.81 10.54 30.27
CA ASP A 129 3.56 11.76 31.03
C ASP A 129 4.70 12.76 30.88
N GLU A 130 4.39 13.97 30.37
CA GLU A 130 5.38 15.05 30.29
C GLU A 130 5.73 15.64 31.64
N HIS A 131 4.78 15.60 32.58
CA HIS A 131 4.91 16.11 33.94
C HIS A 131 5.61 15.14 34.90
N ALA A 132 5.94 13.92 34.46
CA ALA A 132 6.94 13.10 35.12
C ALA A 132 8.34 13.70 34.83
N GLN A 133 8.58 14.90 35.33
CA GLN A 133 9.90 15.51 35.45
C GLN A 133 10.41 15.24 36.86
N ALA A 134 11.62 14.67 36.90
CA ALA A 134 12.60 14.88 37.95
C ALA A 134 12.15 14.58 39.40
N ALA A 135 11.69 13.35 39.67
CA ALA A 135 12.02 12.80 40.97
C ALA A 135 13.55 12.63 40.99
N GLU A 136 14.21 13.26 41.96
CA GLU A 136 15.65 13.25 42.24
C GLU A 136 16.16 11.83 42.56
N SER A 137 16.03 10.89 41.64
CA SER A 137 16.55 9.53 41.79
C SER A 137 17.92 9.45 41.09
N PRO A 138 18.98 9.01 41.79
CA PRO A 138 20.35 8.97 41.27
C PRO A 138 20.60 7.80 40.30
N GLU A 139 19.59 6.99 39.99
CA GLU A 139 19.70 5.89 39.02
C GLU A 139 19.52 6.42 37.59
N PRO A 140 20.20 5.81 36.58
CA PRO A 140 20.05 6.22 35.19
C PRO A 140 18.57 6.11 34.79
N SER A 141 17.92 7.27 34.65
CA SER A 141 16.49 7.38 34.35
C SER A 141 16.14 6.44 33.20
N ALA A 142 15.17 5.55 33.44
CA ALA A 142 14.69 4.60 32.43
C ALA A 142 14.43 5.33 31.09
N PRO A 143 14.69 4.68 29.94
CA PRO A 143 14.49 5.30 28.64
C PRO A 143 13.06 5.83 28.53
N ARG A 144 12.92 7.11 28.15
CA ARG A 144 11.63 7.79 27.95
C ARG A 144 10.92 7.22 26.70
N THR A 145 10.26 6.08 26.84
CA THR A 145 9.47 5.43 25.80
C THR A 145 8.06 6.04 25.70
N GLY A 146 7.36 5.78 24.60
CA GLY A 146 6.01 6.24 24.37
C GLY A 146 5.88 7.66 23.80
N TRP A 147 4.64 8.02 23.45
CA TRP A 147 4.29 9.36 22.97
C TRP A 147 3.54 10.16 24.05
N PRO A 148 3.90 11.43 24.30
CA PRO A 148 3.13 12.24 25.22
C PRO A 148 1.84 12.73 24.59
N LEU A 149 0.72 12.28 25.14
CA LEU A 149 -0.62 12.68 24.70
C LEU A 149 -0.79 14.20 24.70
N ALA A 150 -0.23 14.89 25.70
CA ALA A 150 -0.26 16.35 25.83
C ALA A 150 0.41 17.10 24.66
N ARG A 151 1.33 16.47 23.92
CA ARG A 151 1.94 17.09 22.72
C ARG A 151 1.00 17.15 21.52
N GLY A 152 -0.10 16.39 21.55
CA GLY A 152 -1.02 16.23 20.44
C GLY A 152 -0.43 15.40 19.29
N THR A 153 -1.31 15.02 18.36
CA THR A 153 -0.93 14.20 17.19
C THR A 153 -0.29 15.00 16.07
N ASP A 154 -0.52 16.32 15.97
CA ASP A 154 0.15 17.16 14.96
C ASP A 154 1.67 17.15 15.11
N ARG A 155 2.17 17.19 16.35
CA ARG A 155 3.61 17.10 16.63
C ARG A 155 4.14 15.70 16.35
N LEU A 156 3.32 14.65 16.52
CA LEU A 156 3.67 13.28 16.17
C LEU A 156 3.85 13.16 14.66
N VAL A 157 2.92 13.70 13.87
CA VAL A 157 3.04 13.76 12.41
C VAL A 157 4.33 14.45 11.99
N ARG A 158 4.64 15.63 12.55
CA ARG A 158 5.91 16.34 12.24
C ARG A 158 7.15 15.53 12.61
N ALA A 159 7.13 14.87 13.76
CA ALA A 159 8.25 14.05 14.22
C ALA A 159 8.46 12.81 13.30
N LEU A 160 7.38 12.14 12.90
CA LEU A 160 7.42 11.01 11.96
C LEU A 160 7.94 11.46 10.60
N ASN A 161 7.39 12.55 10.04
CA ASN A 161 7.83 13.06 8.74
C ASN A 161 9.29 13.55 8.76
N GLY A 162 9.81 14.02 9.90
CA GLY A 162 11.24 14.32 10.05
C GLY A 162 12.18 13.11 10.02
N LYS A 163 11.62 11.88 10.06
CA LYS A 163 12.36 10.61 9.95
C LYS A 163 12.14 9.88 8.63
N LEU A 164 11.09 10.23 7.90
CA LEU A 164 10.75 9.61 6.62
C LEU A 164 11.51 10.25 5.47
N ALA A 165 11.76 9.47 4.42
CA ALA A 165 12.31 9.98 3.16
C ALA A 165 11.20 10.62 2.32
N ASP A 166 11.59 11.38 1.29
CA ASP A 166 10.68 12.19 0.45
C ASP A 166 9.63 11.40 -0.33
N ASP A 167 9.75 10.06 -0.39
CA ASP A 167 8.80 9.18 -1.07
C ASP A 167 7.70 8.60 -0.16
N VAL A 168 7.66 8.98 1.13
CA VAL A 168 6.60 8.62 2.09
C VAL A 168 6.29 9.79 3.00
N VAL A 169 5.00 10.08 3.20
CA VAL A 169 4.55 11.13 4.11
C VAL A 169 3.37 10.64 4.96
N VAL A 170 3.42 10.92 6.26
CA VAL A 170 2.27 10.84 7.16
C VAL A 170 1.47 12.12 6.98
N MET A 171 0.26 11.99 6.44
CA MET A 171 -0.66 13.10 6.17
C MET A 171 -1.43 13.51 7.42
N ALA A 172 -1.81 12.54 8.26
CA ALA A 172 -2.58 12.77 9.47
C ALA A 172 -2.32 11.67 10.51
N CYS A 173 -2.54 12.01 11.78
CA CYS A 173 -2.54 11.06 12.89
C CYS A 173 -3.69 11.38 13.83
N GLU A 174 -4.47 10.38 14.21
CA GLU A 174 -5.62 10.51 15.09
C GLU A 174 -5.56 9.45 16.21
N PRO A 175 -5.87 9.80 17.47
CA PRO A 175 -6.10 8.78 18.49
C PRO A 175 -7.37 8.01 18.14
N VAL A 176 -7.34 6.69 18.33
CA VAL A 176 -8.47 5.79 18.07
C VAL A 176 -8.67 4.84 19.23
N SER A 177 -9.81 4.15 19.26
CA SER A 177 -10.05 3.08 20.21
C SER A 177 -8.91 2.05 20.17
N HIS A 178 -8.51 1.51 21.33
CA HIS A 178 -7.54 0.43 21.41
C HIS A 178 -7.96 -0.82 20.62
N ALA A 179 -9.27 -1.00 20.42
CA ALA A 179 -9.85 -2.10 19.64
C ALA A 179 -9.84 -1.87 18.12
N PHE A 180 -9.44 -0.67 17.65
CA PHE A 180 -9.47 -0.35 16.22
C PHE A 180 -8.53 -1.27 15.41
N ASP A 181 -9.09 -1.98 14.43
CA ASP A 181 -8.34 -2.80 13.50
C ASP A 181 -8.38 -2.17 12.09
N PRO A 182 -7.24 -1.69 11.55
CA PRO A 182 -7.22 -1.00 10.25
C PRO A 182 -7.63 -1.92 9.09
N ILE A 183 -7.61 -3.24 9.26
CA ILE A 183 -7.99 -4.22 8.24
C ILE A 183 -9.47 -4.59 8.38
N GLN A 184 -9.90 -4.97 9.58
CA GLN A 184 -11.26 -5.48 9.81
C GLN A 184 -12.32 -4.38 9.87
N ASP A 185 -11.97 -3.20 10.38
CA ASP A 185 -12.93 -2.09 10.52
C ASP A 185 -13.09 -1.29 9.21
N ALA A 186 -12.27 -1.57 8.19
CA ALA A 186 -12.34 -0.90 6.91
C ALA A 186 -13.63 -1.29 6.16
N VAL A 187 -14.50 -0.31 5.93
CA VAL A 187 -15.80 -0.51 5.26
C VAL A 187 -15.72 -0.31 3.75
N ALA A 188 -14.76 0.48 3.28
CA ALA A 188 -14.57 0.74 1.86
C ALA A 188 -13.14 1.14 1.53
N LYS A 189 -12.72 0.82 0.31
CA LYS A 189 -11.45 1.27 -0.28
C LYS A 189 -11.70 1.75 -1.69
N ALA A 190 -10.95 2.74 -2.14
CA ALA A 190 -10.93 3.12 -3.54
C ALA A 190 -9.54 3.11 -4.13
N TYR A 191 -9.48 2.71 -5.38
CA TYR A 191 -8.29 2.72 -6.20
C TYR A 191 -8.58 3.51 -7.47
N SER A 192 -7.53 4.11 -8.02
CA SER A 192 -7.55 4.60 -9.39
C SER A 192 -6.46 3.94 -10.22
N TYR A 193 -6.70 3.79 -11.50
CA TYR A 193 -5.70 3.41 -12.49
C TYR A 193 -5.63 4.46 -13.59
N THR A 194 -4.47 5.09 -13.80
CA THR A 194 -4.30 6.14 -14.81
C THR A 194 -3.53 5.62 -16.03
N LEU A 195 -4.11 5.85 -17.20
CA LEU A 195 -3.59 5.52 -18.51
C LEU A 195 -3.10 6.78 -19.20
N HIS A 196 -1.93 6.69 -19.81
CA HIS A 196 -1.46 7.63 -20.83
C HIS A 196 -1.78 7.06 -22.20
N VAL A 197 -2.71 7.65 -22.91
CA VAL A 197 -3.12 7.21 -24.25
C VAL A 197 -2.43 8.10 -25.26
N SER A 198 -1.46 7.53 -25.97
CA SER A 198 -0.69 8.24 -26.99
C SER A 198 -0.45 7.31 -28.18
N PRO A 199 -1.42 7.27 -29.11
CA PRO A 199 -1.31 6.42 -30.29
C PRO A 199 -0.34 6.99 -31.30
N ALA A 200 0.21 6.11 -32.13
CA ALA A 200 1.13 6.49 -33.21
C ALA A 200 0.51 7.45 -34.24
N ALA A 201 -0.83 7.39 -34.42
CA ALA A 201 -1.57 8.34 -35.25
C ALA A 201 -1.70 9.74 -34.61
N GLY A 202 -1.49 9.84 -33.30
CA GLY A 202 -1.35 11.09 -32.57
C GLY A 202 0.12 11.53 -32.52
N ASN A 203 0.62 11.84 -31.33
CA ASN A 203 2.02 12.25 -31.14
C ASN A 203 2.99 11.07 -30.83
N GLY A 204 2.47 9.90 -30.46
CA GLY A 204 3.28 8.73 -30.03
C GLY A 204 4.29 9.01 -28.90
N LEU A 205 4.09 10.06 -28.10
CA LEU A 205 5.01 10.46 -27.05
C LEU A 205 4.81 9.67 -25.76
N ARG A 206 5.91 9.22 -25.18
CA ARG A 206 5.92 8.58 -23.85
C ARG A 206 5.77 9.64 -22.75
N PRO A 207 5.12 9.33 -21.62
CA PRO A 207 4.86 10.30 -20.54
C PRO A 207 6.10 10.53 -19.67
N LEU A 208 7.09 11.31 -20.12
CA LEU A 208 8.42 11.36 -19.45
C LEU A 208 8.36 11.73 -17.96
N TRP A 209 7.63 12.78 -17.60
CA TRP A 209 7.66 13.37 -16.25
C TRP A 209 6.84 12.59 -15.22
N ASP A 210 5.71 12.05 -15.66
CA ASP A 210 4.78 11.30 -14.83
C ASP A 210 4.75 9.79 -15.13
N ARG A 211 5.72 9.27 -15.91
CA ARG A 211 5.87 7.83 -16.27
C ARG A 211 5.74 6.86 -15.11
N ARG A 212 6.03 7.33 -13.89
CA ARG A 212 5.96 6.52 -12.68
C ARG A 212 4.53 6.33 -12.18
N TYR A 213 3.60 7.21 -12.56
CA TYR A 213 2.22 7.26 -12.05
C TYR A 213 1.17 6.84 -13.07
N VAL A 214 1.59 6.45 -14.27
CA VAL A 214 0.71 6.15 -15.40
C VAL A 214 1.17 4.93 -16.17
N HIS A 215 0.24 4.30 -16.87
CA HIS A 215 0.53 3.23 -17.81
C HIS A 215 0.33 3.68 -19.25
N HIS A 216 1.36 3.53 -20.08
CA HIS A 216 1.30 3.94 -21.48
C HIS A 216 0.57 2.91 -22.35
N VAL A 217 -0.46 3.38 -23.05
CA VAL A 217 -1.21 2.68 -24.10
C VAL A 217 -0.94 3.35 -25.46
N TRP A 218 -0.46 2.57 -26.42
CA TRP A 218 -0.04 3.02 -27.76
C TRP A 218 -1.15 2.95 -28.82
N GLU A 219 -2.35 2.56 -28.44
CA GLU A 219 -3.52 2.46 -29.32
C GLU A 219 -4.60 3.43 -28.83
N GLU A 220 -5.51 3.81 -29.72
CA GLU A 220 -6.70 4.56 -29.35
C GLU A 220 -7.58 3.76 -28.39
N LEU A 221 -8.25 4.46 -27.48
CA LEU A 221 -9.23 3.89 -26.57
C LEU A 221 -10.58 4.56 -26.75
N ASP A 222 -11.61 3.75 -26.95
CA ASP A 222 -13.00 4.17 -26.86
C ASP A 222 -13.45 4.21 -25.38
N VAL A 223 -13.42 5.41 -24.80
CA VAL A 223 -13.79 5.64 -23.40
C VAL A 223 -15.27 5.32 -23.13
N GLY A 224 -16.16 5.53 -24.12
CA GLY A 224 -17.58 5.22 -23.98
C GLY A 224 -17.81 3.71 -23.79
N ARG A 225 -17.15 2.88 -24.59
CA ARG A 225 -17.18 1.41 -24.43
C ARG A 225 -16.57 0.97 -23.09
N MET A 226 -15.49 1.62 -22.66
CA MET A 226 -14.88 1.35 -21.35
C MET A 226 -15.84 1.71 -20.21
N GLN A 227 -16.59 2.81 -20.32
CA GLN A 227 -17.59 3.20 -19.33
C GLN A 227 -18.74 2.18 -19.24
N GLU A 228 -19.26 1.73 -20.38
CA GLU A 228 -20.29 0.69 -20.44
C GLU A 228 -19.82 -0.61 -19.78
N ALA A 229 -18.58 -1.05 -20.08
CA ALA A 229 -18.00 -2.24 -19.47
C ALA A 229 -17.75 -2.07 -17.97
N ALA A 230 -17.33 -0.87 -17.53
CA ALA A 230 -17.07 -0.59 -16.12
C ALA A 230 -18.33 -0.75 -15.26
N ALA A 231 -19.51 -0.41 -15.79
CA ALA A 231 -20.78 -0.60 -15.11
C ALA A 231 -21.05 -2.08 -14.77
N GLY A 232 -20.58 -3.02 -15.62
CA GLY A 232 -20.74 -4.46 -15.41
C GLY A 232 -20.00 -5.02 -14.18
N PHE A 233 -19.04 -4.27 -13.63
CA PHE A 233 -18.33 -4.67 -12.41
C PHE A 233 -19.03 -4.27 -11.12
N VAL A 234 -19.99 -3.35 -11.17
CA VAL A 234 -20.68 -2.85 -9.97
C VAL A 234 -21.60 -3.93 -9.40
N GLY A 235 -21.65 -4.06 -8.08
CA GLY A 235 -22.43 -5.08 -7.38
C GLY A 235 -21.57 -6.13 -6.69
N GLU A 236 -22.21 -7.20 -6.24
CA GLU A 236 -21.56 -8.33 -5.59
C GLU A 236 -21.38 -9.47 -6.58
N HIS A 237 -20.13 -9.89 -6.78
CA HIS A 237 -19.77 -10.89 -7.78
C HIS A 237 -18.66 -11.81 -7.26
N ASP A 238 -18.58 -13.01 -7.84
CA ASP A 238 -17.40 -13.85 -7.71
C ASP A 238 -16.31 -13.38 -8.69
N PHE A 239 -15.28 -12.72 -8.15
CA PHE A 239 -14.20 -12.13 -8.93
C PHE A 239 -13.02 -13.09 -9.16
N ALA A 240 -13.23 -14.41 -9.13
CA ALA A 240 -12.17 -15.41 -9.39
C ALA A 240 -11.45 -15.19 -10.73
N ALA A 241 -12.17 -14.81 -11.80
CA ALA A 241 -11.56 -14.47 -13.10
C ALA A 241 -10.62 -13.24 -13.03
N PHE A 242 -10.74 -12.43 -11.98
CA PHE A 242 -9.95 -11.23 -11.73
C PHE A 242 -9.00 -11.40 -10.55
N ALA A 243 -8.62 -12.63 -10.20
CA ALA A 243 -7.63 -12.89 -9.17
C ALA A 243 -6.35 -13.47 -9.78
N ALA A 244 -5.21 -13.13 -9.20
CA ALA A 244 -4.00 -13.93 -9.43
C ALA A 244 -4.12 -15.28 -8.72
N ALA A 245 -3.48 -16.31 -9.29
CA ALA A 245 -3.35 -17.60 -8.63
C ALA A 245 -2.69 -17.44 -7.24
N GLY A 246 -3.07 -18.27 -6.28
CA GLY A 246 -2.49 -18.21 -4.93
C GLY A 246 -2.89 -16.98 -4.10
N HIS A 247 -4.02 -16.34 -4.40
CA HIS A 247 -4.50 -15.14 -3.67
C HIS A 247 -4.78 -15.37 -2.16
N GLY A 248 -4.78 -16.62 -1.68
CA GLY A 248 -4.82 -16.96 -0.26
C GLY A 248 -6.07 -16.49 0.50
N ARG A 249 -7.19 -16.27 -0.20
CA ARG A 249 -8.47 -15.86 0.41
C ARG A 249 -9.44 -17.03 0.42
N LEU A 250 -10.24 -17.11 1.48
CA LEU A 250 -11.31 -18.11 1.62
C LEU A 250 -12.41 -17.95 0.56
N THR A 251 -12.65 -16.71 0.11
CA THR A 251 -13.63 -16.39 -0.92
C THR A 251 -13.12 -15.32 -1.87
N THR A 252 -13.50 -15.47 -3.13
CA THR A 252 -13.31 -14.53 -4.25
C THR A 252 -14.50 -13.58 -4.44
N VAL A 253 -15.56 -13.73 -3.64
CA VAL A 253 -16.73 -12.85 -3.69
C VAL A 253 -16.38 -11.49 -3.08
N ARG A 254 -16.60 -10.42 -3.83
CA ARG A 254 -16.40 -9.03 -3.38
C ARG A 254 -17.56 -8.17 -3.84
N ARG A 255 -17.74 -7.03 -3.16
CA ARG A 255 -18.73 -6.02 -3.54
C ARG A 255 -18.02 -4.77 -4.02
N VAL A 256 -18.26 -4.43 -5.28
CA VAL A 256 -17.84 -3.16 -5.89
C VAL A 256 -18.99 -2.17 -5.75
N PHE A 257 -18.71 -1.02 -5.14
CA PHE A 257 -19.69 0.05 -4.94
C PHE A 257 -19.77 0.99 -6.14
N SER A 258 -18.64 1.26 -6.78
CA SER A 258 -18.56 2.04 -7.99
C SER A 258 -17.38 1.58 -8.85
N CYS A 259 -17.54 1.65 -10.17
CA CYS A 259 -16.47 1.48 -11.14
C CYS A 259 -16.77 2.39 -12.32
N GLY A 260 -15.87 3.34 -12.61
CA GLY A 260 -16.06 4.34 -13.65
C GLY A 260 -14.79 4.58 -14.44
N VAL A 261 -14.95 5.09 -15.65
CA VAL A 261 -13.86 5.50 -16.54
C VAL A 261 -14.13 6.91 -17.02
N ARG A 262 -13.14 7.79 -16.96
CA ARG A 262 -13.26 9.14 -17.50
C ARG A 262 -11.97 9.61 -18.13
N GLU A 263 -12.06 10.49 -19.11
CA GLU A 263 -10.91 11.29 -19.50
C GLU A 263 -10.62 12.31 -18.39
N ILE A 264 -9.34 12.56 -18.14
CA ILE A 264 -8.87 13.58 -17.20
C ILE A 264 -7.90 14.51 -17.92
N GLN A 265 -7.78 15.74 -17.43
CA GLN A 265 -6.79 16.66 -17.98
C GLN A 265 -5.37 16.25 -17.55
N ASN A 266 -4.37 16.59 -18.36
CA ASN A 266 -2.95 16.27 -18.09
C ASN A 266 -2.44 16.94 -16.79
N ASP A 267 -2.98 18.10 -16.45
CA ASP A 267 -2.61 18.91 -15.29
C ASP A 267 -3.33 18.51 -13.99
N GLU A 268 -4.37 17.66 -14.02
CA GLU A 268 -4.92 16.99 -12.82
C GLU A 268 -3.86 16.09 -12.15
N CYS A 269 -2.77 15.75 -12.85
CA CYS A 269 -1.59 15.09 -12.29
C CYS A 269 -0.56 16.06 -11.67
N GLY A 270 -0.81 17.37 -11.70
CA GLY A 270 0.06 18.41 -11.14
C GLY A 270 1.28 18.76 -11.99
N ILE A 271 1.35 18.28 -13.22
CA ILE A 271 2.42 18.54 -14.18
C ILE A 271 1.77 19.17 -15.42
N ALA A 272 2.29 20.32 -15.88
CA ALA A 272 1.82 20.96 -17.11
C ALA A 272 1.82 19.94 -18.26
N ASP A 273 0.91 20.09 -19.24
CA ASP A 273 0.86 19.16 -20.38
C ASP A 273 2.23 19.11 -21.08
N THR A 274 2.91 17.98 -20.88
CA THR A 274 4.25 17.72 -21.37
C THR A 274 4.24 16.77 -22.55
N CYS A 275 3.06 16.35 -23.01
CA CYS A 275 2.88 15.44 -24.14
C CYS A 275 1.69 15.90 -25.01
N PRO A 276 1.80 17.06 -25.70
CA PRO A 276 0.68 17.63 -26.47
C PRO A 276 0.13 16.68 -27.52
N GLY A 277 -1.18 16.36 -27.47
CA GLY A 277 -1.80 15.37 -28.36
C GLY A 277 -1.88 13.95 -27.77
N SER A 278 -1.53 13.79 -26.50
CA SER A 278 -1.87 12.61 -25.69
C SER A 278 -3.10 12.89 -24.82
N ARG A 279 -3.77 11.82 -24.36
CA ARG A 279 -4.93 11.89 -23.47
C ARG A 279 -4.67 11.08 -22.22
N ARG A 280 -5.31 11.47 -21.11
CA ARG A 280 -5.33 10.68 -19.88
C ARG A 280 -6.69 10.08 -19.67
N VAL A 281 -6.70 8.78 -19.39
CA VAL A 281 -7.91 8.05 -19.03
C VAL A 281 -7.71 7.51 -17.62
N ARG A 282 -8.65 7.80 -16.73
CA ARG A 282 -8.62 7.34 -15.33
C ARG A 282 -9.77 6.37 -15.11
N ILE A 283 -9.42 5.20 -14.59
CA ILE A 283 -10.35 4.19 -14.11
C ILE A 283 -10.42 4.35 -12.60
N GLU A 284 -11.61 4.49 -12.03
CA GLU A 284 -11.83 4.70 -10.60
C GLU A 284 -12.77 3.62 -10.09
N ILE A 285 -12.34 2.89 -9.07
CA ILE A 285 -13.09 1.75 -8.53
C ILE A 285 -13.10 1.80 -7.00
N SER A 286 -14.28 1.62 -6.40
CA SER A 286 -14.43 1.51 -4.95
C SER A 286 -15.24 0.27 -4.56
N GLY A 287 -14.97 -0.29 -3.40
CA GLY A 287 -15.61 -1.52 -2.95
C GLY A 287 -15.26 -1.88 -1.50
N SER A 288 -15.84 -2.97 -1.01
CA SER A 288 -15.59 -3.49 0.35
C SER A 288 -14.17 -4.04 0.52
N GLY A 289 -13.52 -4.43 -0.58
CA GLY A 289 -12.16 -4.91 -0.62
C GLY A 289 -11.85 -5.55 -1.96
N PHE A 290 -10.57 -5.76 -2.26
CA PHE A 290 -10.12 -6.26 -3.56
C PHE A 290 -9.23 -7.49 -3.40
N LEU A 291 -9.27 -8.39 -4.38
CA LEU A 291 -8.37 -9.54 -4.45
C LEU A 291 -6.99 -9.10 -4.95
N TRP A 292 -6.00 -9.97 -4.77
CA TRP A 292 -4.66 -9.71 -5.28
C TRP A 292 -4.68 -9.57 -6.81
N ASN A 293 -4.05 -8.50 -7.32
CA ASN A 293 -4.09 -8.05 -8.72
C ASN A 293 -5.44 -7.64 -9.31
N MET A 294 -6.54 -7.70 -8.55
CA MET A 294 -7.89 -7.50 -9.08
C MET A 294 -8.09 -6.20 -9.85
N VAL A 295 -7.72 -5.07 -9.25
CA VAL A 295 -7.90 -3.76 -9.90
C VAL A 295 -7.07 -3.65 -11.19
N ARG A 296 -5.86 -4.24 -11.22
CA ARG A 296 -4.97 -4.23 -12.39
C ARG A 296 -5.49 -5.13 -13.52
N ILE A 297 -6.15 -6.23 -13.19
CA ILE A 297 -6.78 -7.13 -14.16
C ILE A 297 -8.07 -6.51 -14.70
N ILE A 298 -8.88 -5.88 -13.85
CA ILE A 298 -10.05 -5.09 -14.26
C ILE A 298 -9.60 -3.98 -15.22
N ALA A 299 -8.58 -3.20 -14.85
CA ALA A 299 -8.06 -2.14 -15.71
C ALA A 299 -7.57 -2.68 -17.07
N GLY A 300 -6.88 -3.81 -17.10
CA GLY A 300 -6.45 -4.46 -18.35
C GLY A 300 -7.62 -4.93 -19.20
N THR A 301 -8.66 -5.49 -18.58
CA THR A 301 -9.89 -5.90 -19.27
C THR A 301 -10.61 -4.71 -19.89
N LEU A 302 -10.71 -3.60 -19.16
CA LEU A 302 -11.29 -2.35 -19.67
C LEU A 302 -10.46 -1.80 -20.84
N VAL A 303 -9.12 -1.86 -20.76
CA VAL A 303 -8.25 -1.49 -21.88
C VAL A 303 -8.52 -2.34 -23.12
N GLU A 304 -8.72 -3.66 -22.99
CA GLU A 304 -9.08 -4.53 -24.13
C GLU A 304 -10.46 -4.20 -24.72
N VAL A 305 -11.44 -3.81 -23.90
CA VAL A 305 -12.73 -3.29 -24.39
C VAL A 305 -12.55 -1.97 -25.14
N GLY A 306 -11.75 -1.04 -24.60
CA GLY A 306 -11.47 0.25 -25.21
C GLY A 306 -10.72 0.13 -26.54
N ARG A 307 -9.90 -0.92 -26.71
CA ARG A 307 -9.24 -1.31 -27.97
C ARG A 307 -10.18 -1.97 -28.98
N GLY A 308 -11.40 -2.30 -28.57
CA GLY A 308 -12.36 -3.05 -29.39
C GLY A 308 -12.08 -4.56 -29.49
N ARG A 309 -11.16 -5.11 -28.68
CA ARG A 309 -10.87 -6.56 -28.64
C ARG A 309 -11.92 -7.36 -27.87
N ASN A 310 -12.65 -6.69 -26.98
CA ASN A 310 -13.78 -7.23 -26.24
C ASN A 310 -15.01 -6.32 -26.38
N ALA A 311 -16.21 -6.91 -26.25
CA ALA A 311 -17.45 -6.17 -26.15
C ALA A 311 -17.75 -5.80 -24.68
N PRO A 312 -18.38 -4.64 -24.40
CA PRO A 312 -18.80 -4.30 -23.04
C PRO A 312 -19.69 -5.36 -22.38
N ALA A 313 -20.55 -6.01 -23.17
CA ALA A 313 -21.42 -7.09 -22.71
C ALA A 313 -20.66 -8.36 -22.24
N ASP A 314 -19.40 -8.53 -22.64
CA ASP A 314 -18.61 -9.70 -22.28
C ASP A 314 -18.26 -9.74 -20.78
N ILE A 315 -18.30 -8.60 -20.08
CA ILE A 315 -17.92 -8.52 -18.66
C ILE A 315 -18.75 -9.50 -17.80
N ALA A 316 -20.06 -9.59 -18.06
CA ALA A 316 -20.93 -10.52 -17.34
C ALA A 316 -20.53 -11.99 -17.59
N ALA A 317 -20.17 -12.33 -18.82
CA ALA A 317 -19.70 -13.67 -19.17
C ALA A 317 -18.33 -14.00 -18.54
N ILE A 318 -17.41 -13.03 -18.50
CA ILE A 318 -16.09 -13.21 -17.86
C ILE A 318 -16.27 -13.47 -16.37
N ILE A 319 -17.10 -12.68 -15.68
CA ILE A 319 -17.43 -12.87 -14.25
C ILE A 319 -18.05 -14.26 -14.04
N ALA A 320 -19.06 -14.62 -14.83
CA ALA A 320 -19.74 -15.91 -14.72
C ALA A 320 -18.80 -17.11 -14.95
N SER A 321 -17.83 -16.98 -15.86
CA SER A 321 -16.87 -18.05 -16.17
C SER A 321 -15.95 -18.39 -15.00
N ARG A 322 -15.60 -17.40 -14.16
CA ARG A 322 -14.57 -17.52 -13.11
C ARG A 322 -13.17 -17.90 -13.64
N GLU A 323 -12.97 -17.85 -14.95
CA GLU A 323 -11.73 -18.28 -15.60
C GLU A 323 -10.81 -17.08 -15.86
N ARG A 324 -9.62 -17.06 -15.22
CA ARG A 324 -8.65 -15.97 -15.36
C ARG A 324 -8.26 -15.68 -16.82
N ARG A 325 -8.20 -16.69 -17.68
CA ARG A 325 -7.83 -16.54 -19.11
C ARG A 325 -8.84 -15.72 -19.92
N MET A 326 -10.07 -15.57 -19.43
CA MET A 326 -11.13 -14.79 -20.09
C MET A 326 -10.99 -13.28 -19.81
N ALA A 327 -10.29 -12.90 -18.74
CA ALA A 327 -10.03 -11.51 -18.39
C ALA A 327 -8.77 -10.98 -19.11
N GLY A 328 -8.68 -9.66 -19.23
CA GLY A 328 -7.55 -8.97 -19.83
C GLY A 328 -6.22 -9.19 -19.09
N PRO A 329 -5.11 -8.66 -19.64
CA PRO A 329 -3.80 -8.79 -19.02
C PRO A 329 -3.76 -8.09 -17.65
N THR A 330 -2.89 -8.55 -16.76
CA THR A 330 -2.61 -7.80 -15.52
C THR A 330 -1.75 -6.60 -15.89
N LEU A 331 -2.29 -5.38 -15.81
CA LEU A 331 -1.50 -4.18 -16.13
C LEU A 331 -0.37 -3.94 -15.12
N PRO A 332 0.69 -3.18 -15.47
CA PRO A 332 1.77 -2.80 -14.55
C PRO A 332 1.29 -2.06 -13.29
N PRO A 333 2.10 -2.01 -12.21
CA PRO A 333 1.69 -1.35 -10.96
C PRO A 333 1.74 0.18 -11.01
N ALA A 334 2.56 0.76 -11.88
CA ALA A 334 2.82 2.20 -11.96
C ALA A 334 1.56 3.07 -12.16
N GLY A 335 0.56 2.56 -12.90
CA GLY A 335 -0.69 3.28 -13.09
C GLY A 335 -1.63 3.23 -11.87
N LEU A 336 -1.40 2.33 -10.91
CA LEU A 336 -2.31 2.05 -9.80
C LEU A 336 -1.99 2.90 -8.56
N CYS A 337 -3.03 3.52 -8.00
CA CYS A 337 -2.95 4.26 -6.75
C CYS A 337 -4.09 3.85 -5.81
N LEU A 338 -3.76 3.56 -4.54
CA LEU A 338 -4.74 3.50 -3.44
C LEU A 338 -5.12 4.92 -3.03
N GLU A 339 -6.35 5.32 -3.34
CA GLU A 339 -6.82 6.69 -3.13
C GLU A 339 -7.19 6.93 -1.66
N TRP A 340 -7.98 6.03 -1.08
CA TRP A 340 -8.41 6.14 0.30
C TRP A 340 -8.91 4.82 0.89
N VAL A 341 -8.91 4.77 2.22
CA VAL A 341 -9.58 3.74 3.02
C VAL A 341 -10.58 4.44 3.94
N LYS A 342 -11.84 4.00 3.94
CA LYS A 342 -12.91 4.51 4.80
C LYS A 342 -13.24 3.52 5.90
N TYR A 343 -13.64 4.08 7.02
CA TYR A 343 -14.14 3.40 8.21
C TYR A 343 -15.55 3.92 8.51
N ALA A 344 -16.33 3.18 9.28
CA ALA A 344 -17.62 3.67 9.75
C ALA A 344 -17.43 4.97 10.55
N ALA A 345 -18.37 5.91 10.43
CA ALA A 345 -18.40 7.05 11.34
C ALA A 345 -18.66 6.52 12.76
N THR A 346 -17.76 6.84 13.68
CA THR A 346 -17.89 6.57 15.12
C THR A 346 -18.86 7.51 15.78
#